data_AF-A0A550H6Q5-F1
#
_entry.id   AF-A0A550H6Q5-F1
#
_cell.length_a   1.000
_cell.length_b   1.000
_cell.length_c   1.000
_cell.angle_alpha   90.00
_cell.angle_beta   90.00
_cell.angle_gamma   90.00
#
_symmetry.space_group_name_H-M   'P 1'
#
loop_
_entity.id
_entity.type
_entity.pdbx_description
1 polymer ?
#
loop_
_entity_poly.entity_id
_entity_poly.type
_entity_poly.pdbx_seq_one_letter_code
_entity_poly.pdbx_strand_id
1 'polypeptide(L)'
;MMQVLKSLKKPRSLRVFLSISLLISIVALGGFAAFALESLQIPFEVKEPLEILDYPPSFSLYPGETINFEITIQNHASITYFLELDFHLNDTDYQAKYVTFSDHNYSITPGTEKLSAWLTVSPMAPCVNLVVTVNRKEDTPVPSPPPSPSFNTSLTSSLQLLGGGARWASPEGKSALYINHKDHWEAHHLTDGVDWGPWFPEETMNKWRTNVAATLEQAGFEVIFTGEVPEDLSNYDLVVFEAMWAIEPKHAPLVRDYLSDGGGVVIWGGVPCHFAVYCKDRWPYRFGGTDLSSFQDWFGAQSFLNTYGNAKLVIENAFGTQLANNEVVYTGEGSEKAVTTLNEKAQVIALWESGSVFAFTHEYDEGRVYYQGEIHVGS
;
A
#
# COMPACT_ATOMS: atom_id res chain seq x y z
N MET A 1 80.56 -41.54 42.57
CA MET A 1 81.29 -42.57 41.82
C MET A 1 81.08 -42.28 40.34
N MET A 2 82.17 -41.99 39.62
CA MET A 2 82.24 -41.54 38.22
C MET A 2 81.60 -42.52 37.22
N GLN A 3 81.18 -41.97 36.07
CA GLN A 3 81.38 -42.42 34.66
C GLN A 3 80.08 -42.38 33.85
N VAL A 4 80.01 -42.06 32.56
CA VAL A 4 80.92 -41.57 31.50
C VAL A 4 79.96 -41.13 30.38
N LEU A 5 80.11 -39.92 29.85
CA LEU A 5 79.46 -39.49 28.60
C LEU A 5 80.35 -39.92 27.42
N LYS A 6 79.83 -40.75 26.51
CA LYS A 6 80.45 -41.00 25.20
C LYS A 6 79.52 -40.55 24.08
N SER A 7 80.08 -39.64 23.28
CA SER A 7 79.67 -39.14 21.98
C SER A 7 79.44 -40.27 20.96
N LEU A 8 78.38 -40.14 20.14
CA LEU A 8 78.14 -40.99 18.97
C LEU A 8 77.79 -40.13 17.74
N LYS A 9 78.60 -40.31 16.71
CA LYS A 9 78.59 -39.66 15.39
C LYS A 9 77.38 -40.08 14.55
N LYS A 10 76.82 -39.11 13.82
CA LYS A 10 75.66 -39.24 12.92
C LYS A 10 76.07 -39.78 11.54
N PRO A 11 75.48 -40.88 11.01
CA PRO A 11 75.81 -41.39 9.69
C PRO A 11 74.99 -40.73 8.56
N ARG A 12 75.63 -40.61 7.39
CA ARG A 12 75.28 -39.79 6.22
C ARG A 12 74.30 -40.46 5.21
N SER A 13 73.55 -41.50 5.57
CA SER A 13 72.71 -42.24 4.60
C SER A 13 71.25 -41.78 4.46
N LEU A 14 70.79 -40.80 5.25
CA LEU A 14 69.38 -40.38 5.26
C LEU A 14 68.94 -39.52 4.05
N ARG A 15 69.90 -39.01 3.25
CA ARG A 15 69.58 -38.05 2.16
C ARG A 15 69.16 -38.70 0.84
N VAL A 16 69.35 -40.01 0.65
CA VAL A 16 69.03 -40.68 -0.62
C VAL A 16 67.58 -41.21 -0.64
N PHE A 17 67.01 -41.55 0.52
CA PHE A 17 65.63 -42.06 0.60
C PHE A 17 64.54 -40.99 0.47
N LEU A 18 64.84 -39.72 0.82
CA LEU A 18 63.85 -38.63 0.69
C LEU A 18 63.61 -38.23 -0.77
N SER A 19 64.60 -38.34 -1.64
CA SER A 19 64.50 -37.87 -3.03
C SER A 19 63.65 -38.80 -3.91
N ILE A 20 63.63 -40.10 -3.64
CA ILE A 20 62.83 -41.08 -4.41
C ILE A 20 61.35 -41.02 -4.01
N SER A 21 61.07 -40.76 -2.73
CA SER A 21 59.70 -40.63 -2.23
C SER A 21 58.98 -39.38 -2.76
N LEU A 22 59.72 -38.31 -3.03
CA LEU A 22 59.17 -37.07 -3.59
C LEU A 22 58.80 -37.20 -5.07
N LEU A 23 59.52 -38.02 -5.85
CA LEU A 23 59.24 -38.21 -7.28
C LEU A 23 57.96 -39.02 -7.53
N ILE A 24 57.64 -39.99 -6.67
CA ILE A 24 56.43 -40.81 -6.78
C ILE A 24 55.17 -40.00 -6.41
N SER A 25 55.30 -38.98 -5.55
CA SER A 25 54.16 -38.12 -5.20
C SER A 25 53.79 -37.11 -6.30
N ILE A 26 54.71 -36.77 -7.21
CA ILE A 26 54.42 -35.82 -8.32
C ILE A 26 53.64 -36.51 -9.45
N VAL A 27 53.83 -37.82 -9.67
CA VAL A 27 53.09 -38.56 -10.72
C VAL A 27 51.65 -38.87 -10.30
N ALA A 28 51.35 -38.95 -9.00
CA ALA A 28 49.98 -39.15 -8.51
C ALA A 28 49.09 -37.89 -8.56
N LEU A 29 49.66 -36.70 -8.76
CA LEU A 29 48.93 -35.44 -8.89
C LEU A 29 48.58 -35.07 -10.35
N GLY A 30 49.10 -35.80 -11.34
CA GLY A 30 48.81 -35.55 -12.76
C GLY A 30 47.53 -36.21 -13.30
N GLY A 31 46.79 -36.94 -12.47
CA GLY A 31 45.65 -37.79 -12.88
C GLY A 31 44.26 -37.31 -12.46
N PHE A 32 44.11 -36.07 -11.97
CA PHE A 32 42.81 -35.52 -11.53
C PHE A 32 42.47 -34.17 -12.18
N ALA A 33 42.86 -33.95 -13.44
CA ALA A 33 42.50 -32.76 -14.21
C ALA A 33 41.73 -33.12 -15.47
N ALA A 34 40.66 -33.90 -15.32
CA ALA A 34 39.58 -34.00 -16.29
C ALA A 34 38.29 -34.46 -15.58
N PHE A 35 37.91 -33.79 -14.48
CA PHE A 35 36.47 -33.71 -14.20
C PHE A 35 35.92 -32.85 -15.34
N ALA A 36 35.50 -33.52 -16.42
CA ALA A 36 34.62 -32.93 -17.39
C ALA A 36 33.42 -32.41 -16.58
N LEU A 37 33.29 -31.08 -16.46
CA LEU A 37 32.07 -30.47 -15.98
C LEU A 37 30.99 -30.93 -16.96
N GLU A 38 30.25 -31.98 -16.60
CA GLU A 38 29.02 -32.34 -17.28
C GLU A 38 28.07 -31.16 -17.09
N SER A 39 27.97 -30.34 -18.14
CA SER A 39 27.03 -29.23 -18.16
C SER A 39 25.62 -29.81 -18.25
N LEU A 40 24.91 -29.78 -17.12
CA LEU A 40 23.49 -30.11 -17.07
C LEU A 40 22.69 -28.94 -17.66
N GLN A 41 22.14 -29.14 -18.85
CA GLN A 41 21.21 -28.19 -19.43
C GLN A 41 19.81 -28.46 -18.85
N ILE A 42 19.37 -27.59 -17.95
CA ILE A 42 18.00 -27.60 -17.44
C ILE A 42 17.17 -26.74 -18.39
N PRO A 43 16.15 -27.31 -19.06
CA PRO A 43 15.26 -26.50 -19.88
C PRO A 43 14.49 -25.51 -19.00
N PHE A 44 14.46 -24.27 -19.43
CA PHE A 44 13.73 -23.18 -18.77
C PHE A 44 12.63 -22.71 -19.70
N GLU A 45 11.39 -22.71 -19.21
CA GLU A 45 10.20 -22.25 -19.91
C GLU A 45 9.49 -21.22 -19.03
N VAL A 46 9.10 -20.09 -19.63
CA VAL A 46 8.23 -19.09 -19.01
C VAL A 46 6.86 -19.23 -19.66
N LYS A 47 5.83 -19.46 -18.85
CA LYS A 47 4.44 -19.61 -19.31
C LYS A 47 3.65 -18.34 -19.04
N GLU A 48 2.60 -18.16 -19.82
CA GLU A 48 1.58 -17.13 -19.61
C GLU A 48 0.86 -17.40 -18.27
N PRO A 49 0.98 -16.51 -17.26
CA PRO A 49 0.43 -16.76 -15.93
C PRO A 49 -1.09 -16.66 -15.88
N LEU A 50 -1.73 -15.90 -16.77
CA LEU A 50 -3.17 -15.64 -16.74
C LEU A 50 -3.91 -16.43 -17.82
N GLU A 51 -5.04 -17.03 -17.47
CA GLU A 51 -5.89 -17.78 -18.40
C GLU A 51 -7.35 -17.38 -18.22
N ILE A 52 -8.03 -16.95 -19.30
CA ILE A 52 -9.48 -16.73 -19.27
C ILE A 52 -10.15 -18.10 -19.38
N LEU A 53 -10.89 -18.49 -18.34
CA LEU A 53 -11.57 -19.78 -18.27
C LEU A 53 -13.00 -19.73 -18.81
N ASP A 54 -13.72 -18.65 -18.53
CA ASP A 54 -15.14 -18.53 -18.87
C ASP A 54 -15.52 -17.08 -19.18
N TYR A 55 -16.45 -16.90 -20.13
CA TYR A 55 -16.99 -15.62 -20.56
C TYR A 55 -18.34 -15.81 -21.25
N PRO A 56 -19.21 -14.78 -21.29
CA PRO A 56 -20.51 -14.88 -21.93
C PRO A 56 -20.37 -15.18 -23.44
N PRO A 57 -21.10 -16.16 -23.99
CA PRO A 57 -20.96 -16.55 -25.39
C PRO A 57 -21.61 -15.55 -26.35
N SER A 58 -22.57 -14.75 -25.88
CA SER A 58 -23.23 -13.71 -26.67
C SER A 58 -23.96 -12.70 -25.78
N PHE A 59 -24.24 -11.52 -26.34
CA PHE A 59 -25.06 -10.49 -25.74
C PHE A 59 -26.27 -10.19 -26.64
N SER A 60 -27.43 -9.90 -26.04
CA SER A 60 -28.61 -9.43 -26.75
C SER A 60 -29.19 -8.26 -25.98
N LEU A 61 -29.11 -7.07 -26.57
CA LEU A 61 -29.44 -5.80 -25.92
C LEU A 61 -30.28 -4.94 -26.86
N TYR A 62 -31.18 -4.16 -26.28
CA TYR A 62 -31.89 -3.09 -26.94
C TYR A 62 -31.16 -1.75 -26.79
N PRO A 63 -31.37 -0.79 -27.70
CA PRO A 63 -30.84 0.57 -27.54
C PRO A 63 -31.24 1.17 -26.19
N GLY A 64 -30.26 1.68 -25.44
CA GLY A 64 -30.46 2.26 -24.11
C GLY A 64 -30.26 1.29 -22.94
N GLU A 65 -30.00 0.01 -23.21
CA GLU A 65 -29.74 -0.97 -22.15
C GLU A 65 -28.27 -1.04 -21.74
N THR A 66 -28.07 -1.39 -20.47
CA THR A 66 -26.78 -1.77 -19.88
C THR A 66 -26.88 -3.21 -19.41
N ILE A 67 -25.85 -4.00 -19.67
CA ILE A 67 -25.72 -5.36 -19.13
C ILE A 67 -24.44 -5.47 -18.33
N ASN A 68 -24.57 -6.13 -17.17
CA ASN A 68 -23.44 -6.57 -16.37
C ASN A 68 -23.15 -8.04 -16.71
N PHE A 69 -21.88 -8.40 -16.78
CA PHE A 69 -21.44 -9.75 -17.06
C PHE A 69 -20.15 -10.09 -16.31
N GLU A 70 -19.89 -11.39 -16.19
CA GLU A 70 -18.72 -11.92 -15.48
C GLU A 70 -17.73 -12.55 -16.47
N ILE A 71 -16.43 -12.37 -16.21
CA ILE A 71 -15.34 -13.11 -16.86
C ILE A 71 -14.58 -13.86 -15.77
N THR A 72 -14.34 -15.15 -15.96
CA THR A 72 -13.55 -15.95 -15.02
C THR A 72 -12.11 -16.03 -15.49
N ILE A 73 -11.17 -15.62 -14.65
CA ILE A 73 -9.74 -15.66 -14.92
C ILE A 73 -9.03 -16.54 -13.89
N GLN A 74 -8.10 -17.35 -14.36
CA GLN A 74 -7.18 -18.13 -13.54
C GLN A 74 -5.80 -17.48 -13.57
N ASN A 75 -5.27 -17.15 -12.40
CA ASN A 75 -3.86 -16.85 -12.21
C ASN A 75 -3.15 -18.13 -11.73
N HIS A 76 -2.26 -18.64 -12.58
CA HIS A 76 -1.44 -19.83 -12.32
C HIS A 76 -0.13 -19.51 -11.58
N ALA A 77 0.21 -18.21 -11.44
CA ALA A 77 1.40 -17.78 -10.72
C ALA A 77 1.14 -17.65 -9.21
N SER A 78 2.22 -17.58 -8.43
CA SER A 78 2.18 -17.35 -6.99
C SER A 78 2.19 -15.86 -6.59
N ILE A 79 2.08 -14.95 -7.56
CA ILE A 79 2.10 -13.50 -7.37
C ILE A 79 0.85 -12.87 -7.99
N THR A 80 0.46 -11.70 -7.49
CA THR A 80 -0.67 -10.92 -8.02
C THR A 80 -0.27 -10.19 -9.30
N TYR A 81 -1.17 -10.18 -10.29
CA TYR A 81 -1.01 -9.43 -11.54
C TYR A 81 -2.05 -8.31 -11.64
N PHE A 82 -1.68 -7.19 -12.26
CA PHE A 82 -2.63 -6.15 -12.65
C PHE A 82 -2.99 -6.34 -14.13
N LEU A 83 -4.28 -6.42 -14.40
CA LEU A 83 -4.83 -6.73 -15.71
C LEU A 83 -5.86 -5.68 -16.11
N GLU A 84 -5.62 -5.03 -17.25
CA GLU A 84 -6.63 -4.22 -17.94
C GLU A 84 -7.35 -5.12 -18.96
N LEU A 85 -8.68 -5.20 -18.86
CA LEU A 85 -9.52 -5.88 -19.84
C LEU A 85 -10.05 -4.86 -20.85
N ASP A 86 -9.56 -4.97 -22.07
CA ASP A 86 -9.86 -4.02 -23.14
C ASP A 86 -10.86 -4.63 -24.12
N PHE A 87 -12.04 -4.02 -24.24
CA PHE A 87 -13.16 -4.53 -25.01
C PHE A 87 -13.33 -3.76 -26.33
N HIS A 88 -13.34 -4.49 -27.45
CA HIS A 88 -13.53 -3.90 -28.78
C HIS A 88 -14.58 -4.61 -29.60
N LEU A 89 -15.39 -3.84 -30.32
CA LEU A 89 -16.22 -4.33 -31.40
C LEU A 89 -15.40 -4.41 -32.69
N ASN A 90 -15.74 -5.38 -33.53
CA ASN A 90 -15.21 -5.46 -34.88
C ASN A 90 -15.58 -4.26 -35.78
N ASP A 91 -16.55 -3.44 -35.36
CA ASP A 91 -16.90 -2.15 -35.97
C ASP A 91 -16.58 -1.01 -35.01
N THR A 92 -15.40 -0.40 -35.19
CA THR A 92 -14.89 0.68 -34.33
C THR A 92 -15.68 1.96 -34.47
N ASP A 93 -16.24 2.24 -35.65
CA ASP A 93 -17.06 3.43 -35.91
C ASP A 93 -18.41 3.33 -35.19
N TYR A 94 -18.99 2.12 -35.15
CA TYR A 94 -20.19 1.86 -34.36
C TYR A 94 -19.91 1.97 -32.87
N GLN A 95 -18.83 1.33 -32.38
CA GLN A 95 -18.42 1.41 -30.97
C GLN A 95 -18.27 2.86 -30.52
N ALA A 96 -17.45 3.64 -31.22
CA ALA A 96 -17.14 5.03 -30.85
C ALA A 96 -18.39 5.93 -30.78
N LYS A 97 -19.48 5.59 -31.49
CA LYS A 97 -20.72 6.37 -31.49
C LYS A 97 -21.77 5.87 -30.51
N TYR A 98 -21.80 4.56 -30.25
CA TYR A 98 -22.99 3.92 -29.68
C TYR A 98 -22.72 2.97 -28.53
N VAL A 99 -21.48 2.55 -28.26
CA VAL A 99 -21.21 1.55 -27.23
C VAL A 99 -20.11 2.04 -26.31
N THR A 100 -20.35 1.91 -25.00
CA THR A 100 -19.37 2.18 -23.95
C THR A 100 -19.18 0.91 -23.14
N PHE A 101 -17.93 0.50 -22.98
CA PHE A 101 -17.54 -0.62 -22.12
C PHE A 101 -17.05 -0.11 -20.77
N SER A 102 -17.09 -0.97 -19.75
CA SER A 102 -16.42 -0.74 -18.49
C SER A 102 -14.90 -0.72 -18.70
N ASP A 103 -14.24 0.36 -18.26
CA ASP A 103 -12.79 0.51 -18.27
C ASP A 103 -12.28 0.36 -16.83
N HIS A 104 -11.72 -0.81 -16.50
CA HIS A 104 -11.26 -1.13 -15.14
C HIS A 104 -9.94 -1.90 -15.18
N ASN A 105 -9.05 -1.54 -14.24
CA ASN A 105 -7.88 -2.33 -13.90
C ASN A 105 -8.23 -3.32 -12.79
N TYR A 106 -7.95 -4.59 -13.02
CA TYR A 106 -8.22 -5.66 -12.08
C TYR A 106 -6.92 -6.14 -11.43
N SER A 107 -6.96 -6.42 -10.12
CA SER A 107 -5.87 -7.07 -9.39
C SER A 107 -6.21 -8.55 -9.24
N ILE A 108 -5.47 -9.43 -9.93
CA ILE A 108 -5.75 -10.87 -9.99
C ILE A 108 -4.79 -11.61 -9.06
N THR A 109 -5.27 -12.02 -7.89
CA THR A 109 -4.49 -12.81 -6.93
C THR A 109 -4.32 -14.27 -7.40
N PRO A 110 -3.36 -15.03 -6.85
CA PRO A 110 -3.19 -16.44 -7.18
C PRO A 110 -4.48 -17.25 -6.98
N GLY A 111 -4.96 -17.90 -8.04
CA GLY A 111 -6.21 -18.67 -7.99
C GLY A 111 -7.20 -18.32 -9.11
N THR A 112 -8.44 -18.75 -8.93
CA THR A 112 -9.54 -18.45 -9.85
C THR A 112 -10.34 -17.26 -9.32
N GLU A 113 -10.54 -16.24 -10.14
CA GLU A 113 -11.32 -15.06 -9.81
C GLU A 113 -12.40 -14.78 -10.85
N LYS A 114 -13.49 -14.17 -10.38
CA LYS A 114 -14.59 -13.69 -11.21
C LYS A 114 -14.55 -12.17 -11.28
N LEU A 115 -14.39 -11.64 -12.48
CA LEU A 115 -14.31 -10.21 -12.73
C LEU A 115 -15.64 -9.72 -13.29
N SER A 116 -16.19 -8.68 -12.67
CA SER A 116 -17.40 -8.03 -13.16
C SER A 116 -17.06 -6.92 -14.16
N ALA A 117 -17.75 -6.91 -15.29
CA ALA A 117 -17.65 -5.91 -16.34
C ALA A 117 -19.05 -5.52 -16.81
N TRP A 118 -19.17 -4.41 -17.53
CA TRP A 118 -20.43 -3.96 -18.09
C TRP A 118 -20.26 -3.35 -19.48
N LEU A 119 -21.35 -3.35 -20.24
CA LEU A 119 -21.41 -2.61 -21.50
C LEU A 119 -22.78 -1.92 -21.63
N THR A 120 -22.76 -0.71 -22.16
CA THR A 120 -23.95 0.13 -22.34
C THR A 120 -24.11 0.50 -23.81
N VAL A 121 -25.33 0.35 -24.34
CA VAL A 121 -25.68 0.73 -25.71
C VAL A 121 -26.47 2.03 -25.71
N SER A 122 -26.07 2.99 -26.54
CA SER A 122 -26.75 4.26 -26.72
C SER A 122 -28.22 4.07 -27.15
N PRO A 123 -29.17 4.87 -26.62
CA PRO A 123 -30.56 4.85 -27.08
C PRO A 123 -30.75 5.15 -28.58
N MET A 124 -29.75 5.76 -29.22
CA MET A 124 -29.76 6.11 -30.65
C MET A 124 -29.11 5.05 -31.55
N ALA A 125 -28.67 3.92 -30.97
CA ALA A 125 -27.94 2.90 -31.68
C ALA A 125 -28.84 2.17 -32.70
N PRO A 126 -28.44 2.05 -33.99
CA PRO A 126 -29.16 1.23 -34.95
C PRO A 126 -28.91 -0.27 -34.69
N CYS A 127 -29.87 -1.13 -35.07
CA CYS A 127 -29.72 -2.58 -34.90
C CYS A 127 -28.55 -3.13 -35.74
N VAL A 128 -27.68 -3.94 -35.12
CA VAL A 128 -26.51 -4.53 -35.77
C VAL A 128 -26.11 -5.84 -35.08
N ASN A 129 -25.41 -6.71 -35.79
CA ASN A 129 -24.76 -7.89 -35.23
C ASN A 129 -23.24 -7.67 -35.26
N LEU A 130 -22.61 -7.62 -34.08
CA LEU A 130 -21.19 -7.34 -33.91
C LEU A 130 -20.52 -8.44 -33.10
N VAL A 131 -19.19 -8.47 -33.16
CA VAL A 131 -18.35 -9.37 -32.38
C VAL A 131 -17.57 -8.55 -31.37
N VAL A 132 -17.65 -8.91 -30.09
CA VAL A 132 -16.82 -8.34 -29.02
C VAL A 132 -15.53 -9.14 -28.91
N THR A 133 -14.40 -8.45 -28.94
CA THR A 133 -13.07 -9.00 -28.67
C THR A 133 -12.64 -8.52 -27.29
N VAL A 134 -12.19 -9.44 -26.44
CA VAL A 134 -11.60 -9.12 -25.13
C VAL A 134 -10.10 -9.27 -25.27
N ASN A 135 -9.41 -8.14 -25.28
CA ASN A 135 -7.95 -8.10 -25.23
C ASN A 135 -7.51 -8.00 -23.77
N ARG A 136 -6.39 -8.64 -23.48
CA ARG A 136 -5.70 -8.52 -22.21
C ARG A 136 -4.54 -7.57 -22.42
N LYS A 137 -4.49 -6.51 -21.64
CA LYS A 137 -3.32 -5.66 -21.56
C LYS A 137 -2.72 -5.86 -20.19
N GLU A 138 -1.67 -6.68 -20.18
CA GLU A 138 -0.82 -6.83 -19.02
C GLU A 138 0.05 -5.59 -18.92
N ASP A 139 -0.08 -4.87 -17.82
CA ASP A 139 1.05 -4.07 -17.40
C ASP A 139 2.14 -5.07 -17.04
N THR A 140 3.33 -4.90 -17.65
CA THR A 140 4.52 -5.68 -17.29
C THR A 140 4.56 -5.76 -15.77
N PRO A 141 4.57 -6.97 -15.17
CA PRO A 141 4.52 -7.11 -13.72
C PRO A 141 5.58 -6.18 -13.19
N VAL A 142 5.14 -5.15 -12.45
CA VAL A 142 6.08 -4.24 -11.80
C VAL A 142 6.94 -5.17 -10.96
N PRO A 143 8.23 -5.37 -11.30
CA PRO A 143 9.06 -6.25 -10.51
C PRO A 143 8.89 -5.79 -9.08
N SER A 144 8.58 -6.73 -8.16
CA SER A 144 8.36 -6.42 -6.74
C SER A 144 9.30 -5.29 -6.38
N PRO A 145 8.77 -4.10 -6.01
CA PRO A 145 9.55 -2.88 -6.01
C PRO A 145 10.87 -3.20 -5.33
N PRO A 146 12.02 -2.97 -5.99
CA PRO A 146 13.31 -3.26 -5.38
C PRO A 146 13.25 -2.66 -3.98
N PRO A 147 13.65 -3.43 -2.93
CA PRO A 147 13.38 -3.07 -1.55
C PRO A 147 13.63 -1.59 -1.38
N SER A 148 12.57 -0.86 -0.99
CA SER A 148 12.52 0.61 -1.00
C SER A 148 13.89 1.11 -0.54
N PRO A 149 14.59 1.92 -1.36
CA PRO A 149 15.96 2.32 -1.06
C PRO A 149 15.97 2.80 0.37
N SER A 150 16.82 2.17 1.20
CA SER A 150 16.82 2.38 2.66
C SER A 150 16.72 3.87 2.94
N PHE A 151 15.54 4.31 3.42
CA PHE A 151 15.25 5.72 3.65
C PHE A 151 16.11 6.16 4.84
N ASN A 152 17.32 6.62 4.53
CA ASN A 152 18.28 7.13 5.52
C ASN A 152 18.05 8.62 5.84
N THR A 153 16.94 9.19 5.36
CA THR A 153 16.56 10.56 5.69
C THR A 153 15.82 10.58 7.02
N SER A 154 16.26 11.46 7.92
CA SER A 154 15.54 11.75 9.16
C SER A 154 14.13 12.20 8.81
N LEU A 155 13.12 11.50 9.35
CA LEU A 155 11.73 11.91 9.23
C LEU A 155 11.53 13.29 9.85
N THR A 156 10.65 14.11 9.25
CA THR A 156 10.19 15.36 9.86
C THR A 156 9.46 15.04 11.18
N SER A 157 9.37 15.99 12.11
CA SER A 157 8.69 15.77 13.40
C SER A 157 7.24 15.30 13.21
N SER A 158 6.56 15.82 12.19
CA SER A 158 5.21 15.38 11.79
C SER A 158 5.13 13.92 11.36
N LEU A 159 6.10 13.45 10.57
CA LEU A 159 6.17 12.07 10.10
C LEU A 159 6.66 11.11 11.19
N GLN A 160 7.58 11.54 12.06
CA GLN A 160 7.95 10.77 13.26
C GLN A 160 6.72 10.52 14.15
N LEU A 161 5.90 11.55 14.34
CA LEU A 161 4.67 11.43 15.11
C LEU A 161 3.66 10.49 14.45
N LEU A 162 3.49 10.59 13.12
CA LEU A 162 2.63 9.69 12.35
C LEU A 162 3.08 8.22 12.48
N GLY A 163 4.37 7.94 12.29
CA GLY A 163 4.92 6.59 12.39
C GLY A 163 4.80 6.02 13.80
N GLY A 164 5.05 6.83 14.83
CA GLY A 164 4.83 6.47 16.23
C GLY A 164 3.36 6.18 16.54
N GLY A 165 2.44 7.03 16.05
CA GLY A 165 0.99 6.85 16.21
C GLY A 165 0.48 5.60 15.51
N ALA A 166 0.96 5.31 14.30
CA ALA A 166 0.67 4.08 13.57
C ALA A 166 1.11 2.84 14.33
N ARG A 167 2.34 2.85 14.88
CA ARG A 167 2.85 1.75 15.70
C ARG A 167 2.13 1.62 17.04
N TRP A 168 1.64 2.71 17.63
CA TRP A 168 0.79 2.65 18.82
C TRP A 168 -0.59 2.04 18.52
N ALA A 169 -1.17 2.40 17.37
CA ALA A 169 -2.47 1.89 16.94
C ALA A 169 -2.41 0.39 16.60
N SER A 170 -1.29 -0.09 16.05
CA SER A 170 -1.07 -1.50 15.75
C SER A 170 0.33 -1.96 16.23
N PRO A 171 0.49 -2.28 17.54
CA PRO A 171 1.79 -2.56 18.14
C PRO A 171 2.51 -3.77 17.54
N GLU A 172 1.77 -4.84 17.30
CA GLU A 172 2.29 -6.12 16.80
C GLU A 172 2.01 -6.33 15.30
N GLY A 173 1.30 -5.38 14.68
CA GLY A 173 0.93 -5.45 13.28
C GLY A 173 2.11 -5.37 12.32
N LYS A 174 1.96 -6.01 11.18
CA LYS A 174 2.94 -6.10 10.10
C LYS A 174 2.39 -5.63 8.77
N SER A 175 1.09 -5.64 8.53
CA SER A 175 0.50 -5.11 7.30
C SER A 175 -0.21 -3.78 7.54
N ALA A 176 -0.12 -2.87 6.57
CA ALA A 176 -0.84 -1.61 6.56
C ALA A 176 -1.53 -1.38 5.22
N LEU A 177 -2.85 -1.23 5.22
CA LEU A 177 -3.59 -0.73 4.07
C LEU A 177 -3.56 0.80 4.07
N TYR A 178 -3.07 1.41 3.00
CA TYR A 178 -2.96 2.85 2.87
C TYR A 178 -3.85 3.38 1.74
N ILE A 179 -5.01 3.92 2.15
CA ILE A 179 -6.03 4.49 1.26
C ILE A 179 -5.69 5.98 1.04
N ASN A 180 -5.13 6.30 -0.13
CA ASN A 180 -4.45 7.58 -0.37
C ASN A 180 -4.90 8.31 -1.65
N HIS A 181 -4.66 9.62 -1.67
CA HIS A 181 -5.13 10.48 -2.76
C HIS A 181 -4.58 10.11 -4.13
N LYS A 182 -3.34 9.60 -4.20
CA LYS A 182 -2.70 9.26 -5.49
C LYS A 182 -3.36 8.03 -6.10
N ASP A 183 -3.46 6.92 -5.37
CA ASP A 183 -4.09 5.70 -5.92
C ASP A 183 -5.58 5.93 -6.19
N HIS A 184 -6.26 6.77 -5.41
CA HIS A 184 -7.64 7.17 -5.68
C HIS A 184 -7.78 8.02 -6.95
N TRP A 185 -6.84 8.95 -7.17
CA TRP A 185 -6.75 9.69 -8.43
C TRP A 185 -6.50 8.75 -9.62
N GLU A 186 -5.60 7.78 -9.50
CA GLU A 186 -5.32 6.83 -10.58
C GLU A 186 -6.54 5.97 -10.93
N ALA A 187 -7.32 5.55 -9.94
CA ALA A 187 -8.51 4.74 -10.15
C ALA A 187 -9.65 5.48 -10.88
N HIS A 188 -9.71 6.81 -10.77
CA HIS A 188 -10.92 7.55 -11.11
C HIS A 188 -10.73 8.79 -11.99
N HIS A 189 -9.55 9.43 -12.01
CA HIS A 189 -9.40 10.68 -12.76
C HIS A 189 -9.64 10.47 -14.26
N LEU A 190 -9.31 9.28 -14.78
CA LEU A 190 -9.45 8.93 -16.18
C LEU A 190 -10.88 8.51 -16.53
N THR A 191 -11.57 7.86 -15.59
CA THR A 191 -12.87 7.22 -15.80
C THR A 191 -14.04 8.15 -15.47
N ASP A 192 -13.95 8.95 -14.41
CA ASP A 192 -15.03 9.82 -13.95
C ASP A 192 -15.00 11.23 -14.56
N GLY A 193 -14.02 11.48 -15.44
CA GLY A 193 -13.88 12.72 -16.22
C GLY A 193 -13.19 13.87 -15.48
N VAL A 194 -12.77 14.88 -16.26
CA VAL A 194 -12.04 16.07 -15.77
C VAL A 194 -12.82 16.93 -14.77
N ASP A 195 -14.13 16.72 -14.68
CA ASP A 195 -15.02 17.44 -13.76
C ASP A 195 -14.96 16.87 -12.33
N TRP A 196 -14.24 15.76 -12.11
CA TRP A 196 -14.15 15.15 -10.79
C TRP A 196 -13.17 15.88 -9.87
N GLY A 197 -13.68 16.86 -9.12
CA GLY A 197 -12.98 17.57 -8.05
C GLY A 197 -11.87 18.52 -8.54
N PRO A 198 -11.50 19.56 -7.79
CA PRO A 198 -10.15 20.11 -7.94
C PRO A 198 -9.20 19.10 -7.31
N TRP A 199 -8.45 18.34 -8.09
CA TRP A 199 -7.40 17.43 -7.59
C TRP A 199 -6.24 18.19 -6.95
N PHE A 200 -5.53 17.55 -6.03
CA PHE A 200 -4.21 18.03 -5.66
C PHE A 200 -3.26 17.85 -6.85
N PRO A 201 -2.21 18.69 -6.98
CA PRO A 201 -1.18 18.44 -7.99
C PRO A 201 -0.63 17.02 -7.82
N GLU A 202 -0.43 16.30 -8.93
CA GLU A 202 0.05 14.91 -8.90
C GLU A 202 1.39 14.78 -8.16
N GLU A 203 2.30 15.75 -8.34
CA GLU A 203 3.56 15.79 -7.59
C GLU A 203 3.34 15.81 -6.06
N THR A 204 2.33 16.55 -5.60
CA THR A 204 1.97 16.61 -4.17
C THR A 204 1.47 15.27 -3.69
N MET A 205 0.56 14.63 -4.43
CA MET A 205 0.02 13.31 -4.06
C MET A 205 1.12 12.24 -4.08
N ASN A 206 2.05 12.28 -5.04
CA ASN A 206 3.21 11.41 -5.09
C ASN A 206 4.14 11.59 -3.88
N LYS A 207 4.38 12.85 -3.46
CA LYS A 207 5.17 13.15 -2.25
C LYS A 207 4.49 12.64 -0.99
N TRP A 208 3.17 12.81 -0.84
CA TRP A 208 2.43 12.28 0.30
C TRP A 208 2.50 10.75 0.33
N ARG A 209 2.11 10.09 -0.76
CA ARG A 209 2.13 8.63 -0.88
C ARG A 209 3.51 8.06 -0.52
N THR A 210 4.58 8.61 -1.09
CA THR A 210 5.95 8.14 -0.88
C THR A 210 6.40 8.33 0.57
N ASN A 211 6.20 9.52 1.15
CA ASN A 211 6.70 9.81 2.50
C ASN A 211 5.90 9.09 3.59
N VAL A 212 4.59 8.95 3.44
CA VAL A 212 3.76 8.21 4.39
C VAL A 212 4.08 6.72 4.29
N ALA A 213 4.20 6.15 3.08
CA ALA A 213 4.62 4.76 2.92
C ALA A 213 5.99 4.50 3.56
N ALA A 214 7.00 5.32 3.27
CA ALA A 214 8.32 5.20 3.88
C ALA A 214 8.28 5.32 5.42
N THR A 215 7.39 6.17 5.95
CA THR A 215 7.17 6.31 7.39
C THR A 215 6.57 5.03 8.00
N LEU A 216 5.58 4.42 7.36
CA LEU A 216 4.96 3.17 7.80
C LEU A 216 5.94 1.99 7.67
N GLU A 217 6.72 1.93 6.59
CA GLU A 217 7.78 0.94 6.39
C GLU A 217 8.86 1.05 7.48
N GLN A 218 9.32 2.27 7.81
CA GLN A 218 10.24 2.51 8.93
C GLN A 218 9.64 2.13 10.28
N ALA A 219 8.33 2.31 10.43
CA ALA A 219 7.64 1.84 11.62
C ALA A 219 7.58 0.31 11.68
N GLY A 220 7.77 -0.42 10.57
CA GLY A 220 7.80 -1.88 10.50
C GLY A 220 6.61 -2.52 9.79
N PHE A 221 5.86 -1.77 8.98
CA PHE A 221 4.72 -2.28 8.22
C PHE A 221 5.09 -2.58 6.75
N GLU A 222 4.51 -3.62 6.19
CA GLU A 222 4.36 -3.83 4.76
C GLU A 222 3.15 -3.02 4.27
N VAL A 223 3.39 -2.07 3.37
CA VAL A 223 2.38 -1.11 2.93
C VAL A 223 1.71 -1.58 1.64
N ILE A 224 0.39 -1.70 1.69
CA ILE A 224 -0.47 -2.05 0.56
C ILE A 224 -1.27 -0.79 0.19
N PHE A 225 -1.24 -0.40 -1.08
CA PHE A 225 -1.91 0.81 -1.55
C PHE A 225 -3.27 0.49 -2.17
N THR A 226 -4.22 1.39 -1.98
CA THR A 226 -5.52 1.34 -2.66
C THR A 226 -6.08 2.75 -2.83
N GLY A 227 -6.85 2.94 -3.90
CA GLY A 227 -7.65 4.15 -4.11
C GLY A 227 -9.00 4.10 -3.40
N GLU A 228 -9.50 2.90 -3.10
CA GLU A 228 -10.85 2.67 -2.58
C GLU A 228 -10.82 1.98 -1.22
N VAL A 229 -11.86 2.19 -0.42
CA VAL A 229 -12.06 1.42 0.82
C VAL A 229 -12.60 0.03 0.45
N PRO A 230 -11.87 -1.07 0.71
CA PRO A 230 -12.36 -2.40 0.41
C PRO A 230 -13.54 -2.75 1.33
N GLU A 231 -14.37 -3.71 0.91
CA GLU A 231 -15.52 -4.16 1.70
C GLU A 231 -15.12 -4.90 3.00
N ASP A 232 -13.86 -5.34 3.09
CA ASP A 232 -13.31 -6.06 4.23
C ASP A 232 -11.93 -5.51 4.60
N LEU A 233 -11.77 -5.16 5.88
CA LEU A 233 -10.52 -4.63 6.46
C LEU A 233 -9.75 -5.67 7.28
N SER A 234 -10.32 -6.86 7.51
CA SER A 234 -9.79 -7.88 8.44
C SER A 234 -8.45 -8.50 8.02
N ASN A 235 -8.05 -8.30 6.77
CA ASN A 235 -6.75 -8.77 6.26
C ASN A 235 -5.57 -7.85 6.62
N TYR A 236 -5.83 -6.73 7.30
CA TYR A 236 -4.84 -5.71 7.60
C TYR A 236 -4.71 -5.49 9.10
N ASP A 237 -3.48 -5.38 9.60
CA ASP A 237 -3.25 -5.05 11.02
C ASP A 237 -3.42 -3.55 11.30
N LEU A 238 -3.26 -2.72 10.27
CA LEU A 238 -3.42 -1.27 10.30
C LEU A 238 -4.13 -0.78 9.04
N VAL A 239 -5.06 0.16 9.18
CA VAL A 239 -5.67 0.89 8.06
C VAL A 239 -5.41 2.39 8.20
N VAL A 240 -4.85 3.00 7.16
CA VAL A 240 -4.49 4.41 7.11
C VAL A 240 -5.37 5.12 6.08
N PHE A 241 -6.20 6.05 6.56
CA PHE A 241 -7.09 6.85 5.73
C PHE A 241 -6.52 8.25 5.48
N GLU A 242 -6.30 8.57 4.20
CA GLU A 242 -5.98 9.91 3.70
C GLU A 242 -6.99 10.38 2.65
N ALA A 243 -7.38 9.49 1.72
CA ALA A 243 -8.14 9.87 0.54
C ALA A 243 -9.58 10.28 0.89
N MET A 244 -9.79 11.59 1.09
CA MET A 244 -11.10 12.13 1.48
C MET A 244 -12.26 11.67 0.57
N TRP A 245 -12.03 11.56 -0.74
CA TRP A 245 -13.07 11.20 -1.70
C TRP A 245 -13.29 9.69 -1.88
N ALA A 246 -12.41 8.85 -1.32
CA ALA A 246 -12.62 7.41 -1.24
C ALA A 246 -13.58 7.04 -0.10
N ILE A 247 -13.90 8.01 0.78
CA ILE A 247 -14.56 7.75 2.05
C ILE A 247 -15.99 8.26 2.00
N GLU A 248 -16.92 7.38 2.32
CA GLU A 248 -18.34 7.65 2.40
C GLU A 248 -18.88 7.29 3.79
N PRO A 249 -20.03 7.85 4.22
CA PRO A 249 -20.67 7.48 5.48
C PRO A 249 -20.93 5.98 5.66
N LYS A 250 -21.12 5.24 4.56
CA LYS A 250 -21.29 3.78 4.58
C LYS A 250 -20.04 3.04 5.12
N HIS A 251 -18.87 3.65 5.11
CA HIS A 251 -17.63 3.06 5.61
C HIS A 251 -17.48 3.21 7.15
N ALA A 252 -18.25 4.09 7.81
CA ALA A 252 -18.15 4.26 9.26
C ALA A 252 -18.50 2.98 10.05
N PRO A 253 -19.57 2.23 9.72
CA PRO A 253 -19.82 0.92 10.36
C PRO A 253 -18.70 -0.09 10.12
N LEU A 254 -18.14 -0.15 8.91
CA LEU A 254 -17.03 -1.05 8.57
C LEU A 254 -15.80 -0.78 9.45
N VAL A 255 -15.43 0.50 9.62
CA VAL A 255 -14.30 0.91 10.48
C VAL A 255 -14.57 0.59 11.95
N ARG A 256 -15.79 0.83 12.43
CA ARG A 256 -16.19 0.50 13.80
C ARG A 256 -16.08 -1.00 14.08
N ASP A 257 -16.56 -1.82 13.15
CA ASP A 257 -16.56 -3.27 13.32
C ASP A 257 -15.09 -3.79 13.28
N TYR A 258 -14.27 -3.26 12.37
CA TYR A 258 -12.82 -3.53 12.34
C TYR A 258 -12.09 -3.16 13.65
N LEU A 259 -12.42 -2.01 14.25
CA LEU A 259 -11.87 -1.61 15.56
C LEU A 259 -12.35 -2.54 16.68
N SER A 260 -13.61 -2.98 16.63
CA SER A 260 -14.17 -3.93 17.62
C SER A 260 -13.39 -5.25 17.66
N ASP A 261 -12.87 -5.66 16.51
CA ASP A 261 -12.09 -6.90 16.33
C ASP A 261 -10.58 -6.72 16.58
N GLY A 262 -10.16 -5.58 17.15
CA GLY A 262 -8.76 -5.32 17.52
C GLY A 262 -7.92 -4.62 16.44
N GLY A 263 -8.56 -4.12 15.37
CA GLY A 263 -7.90 -3.40 14.30
C GLY A 263 -7.26 -2.08 14.75
N GLY A 264 -6.20 -1.67 14.05
CA GLY A 264 -5.56 -0.36 14.23
C GLY A 264 -5.94 0.61 13.12
N VAL A 265 -6.32 1.84 13.45
CA VAL A 265 -6.71 2.85 12.47
C VAL A 265 -5.90 4.14 12.65
N VAL A 266 -5.38 4.66 11.53
CA VAL A 266 -4.84 6.01 11.45
C VAL A 266 -5.72 6.84 10.52
N ILE A 267 -6.18 7.99 11.00
CA ILE A 267 -6.93 8.96 10.19
C ILE A 267 -6.16 10.26 10.21
N TRP A 268 -5.95 10.89 9.06
CA TRP A 268 -5.35 12.21 9.06
C TRP A 268 -6.01 13.17 8.08
N GLY A 269 -5.74 14.46 8.25
CA GLY A 269 -6.30 15.48 7.38
C GLY A 269 -7.80 15.72 7.63
N GLY A 270 -8.50 16.07 6.54
CA GLY A 270 -9.94 16.35 6.53
C GLY A 270 -10.83 15.10 6.42
N VAL A 271 -10.24 13.91 6.48
CA VAL A 271 -10.95 12.63 6.33
C VAL A 271 -12.16 12.47 7.25
N PRO A 272 -12.12 12.80 8.56
CA PRO A 272 -13.27 12.58 9.44
C PRO A 272 -14.58 13.17 8.91
N CYS A 273 -14.51 14.31 8.23
CA CYS A 273 -15.70 14.94 7.67
C CYS A 273 -16.44 14.07 6.63
N HIS A 274 -15.71 13.21 5.93
CA HIS A 274 -16.24 12.39 4.84
C HIS A 274 -16.93 11.10 5.35
N PHE A 275 -16.59 10.67 6.58
CA PHE A 275 -17.39 9.69 7.31
C PHE A 275 -18.75 10.29 7.77
N ALA A 276 -18.84 11.60 7.99
CA ALA A 276 -20.08 12.27 8.36
C ALA A 276 -20.98 12.51 7.13
N VAL A 277 -20.39 13.00 6.04
CA VAL A 277 -21.10 13.30 4.80
C VAL A 277 -20.21 13.05 3.59
N TYR A 278 -20.74 12.34 2.60
CA TYR A 278 -20.05 12.23 1.32
C TYR A 278 -20.32 13.46 0.47
N CYS A 279 -19.26 14.16 0.08
CA CYS A 279 -19.34 15.16 -0.97
C CYS A 279 -18.03 15.21 -1.75
N LYS A 280 -18.14 15.59 -3.03
CA LYS A 280 -16.98 15.83 -3.91
C LYS A 280 -16.37 17.24 -3.73
N ASP A 281 -16.90 18.03 -2.79
CA ASP A 281 -16.33 19.32 -2.39
C ASP A 281 -15.18 19.06 -1.42
N ARG A 282 -14.09 19.83 -1.53
CA ARG A 282 -13.00 19.79 -0.55
C ARG A 282 -13.46 20.23 0.83
N TRP A 283 -14.59 20.94 0.91
CA TRP A 283 -15.09 21.65 2.09
C TRP A 283 -16.43 21.08 2.57
N PRO A 284 -16.43 19.86 3.13
CA PRO A 284 -17.64 19.14 3.54
C PRO A 284 -18.44 19.83 4.65
N TYR A 285 -17.88 20.85 5.32
CA TYR A 285 -18.59 21.64 6.33
C TYR A 285 -19.91 22.25 5.80
N ARG A 286 -19.99 22.55 4.49
CA ARG A 286 -21.21 23.07 3.86
C ARG A 286 -22.37 22.08 3.85
N PHE A 287 -22.05 20.80 4.03
CA PHE A 287 -22.98 19.68 3.99
C PHE A 287 -23.11 18.98 5.36
N GLY A 288 -22.64 19.63 6.43
CA GLY A 288 -22.70 19.07 7.78
C GLY A 288 -21.47 18.27 8.20
N GLY A 289 -20.40 18.23 7.39
CA GLY A 289 -19.19 17.44 7.68
C GLY A 289 -18.40 17.86 8.93
N THR A 290 -18.79 18.96 9.59
CA THR A 290 -18.17 19.37 10.87
C THR A 290 -18.72 18.63 12.08
N ASP A 291 -19.93 18.05 11.98
CA ASP A 291 -20.54 17.27 13.04
C ASP A 291 -20.13 15.80 12.90
N LEU A 292 -19.33 15.31 13.84
CA LEU A 292 -18.82 13.95 13.88
C LEU A 292 -19.55 13.09 14.92
N SER A 293 -20.64 13.61 15.51
CA SER A 293 -21.34 12.97 16.62
C SER A 293 -21.88 11.57 16.30
N SER A 294 -22.19 11.29 15.03
CA SER A 294 -22.71 9.99 14.59
C SER A 294 -21.70 8.84 14.69
N PHE A 295 -20.41 9.14 14.87
CA PHE A 295 -19.35 8.13 15.00
C PHE A 295 -18.29 8.51 16.05
N GLN A 296 -18.63 9.43 16.95
CA GLN A 296 -17.73 9.89 18.02
C GLN A 296 -17.31 8.75 18.96
N ASP A 297 -18.18 7.75 19.14
CA ASP A 297 -17.93 6.60 20.01
C ASP A 297 -16.62 5.89 19.65
N TRP A 298 -16.42 5.58 18.37
CA TRP A 298 -15.20 4.93 17.90
C TRP A 298 -14.13 5.89 17.39
N PHE A 299 -14.48 7.06 16.85
CA PHE A 299 -13.46 8.01 16.39
C PHE A 299 -12.82 8.79 17.54
N GLY A 300 -13.57 9.16 18.56
CA GLY A 300 -13.07 9.87 19.73
C GLY A 300 -13.22 11.39 19.73
N ALA A 301 -13.83 12.02 18.72
CA ALA A 301 -14.08 13.47 18.68
C ALA A 301 -15.47 13.81 18.10
N GLN A 302 -16.13 14.87 18.59
CA GLN A 302 -17.48 15.24 18.14
C GLN A 302 -17.51 16.27 17.03
N SER A 303 -16.44 17.04 16.86
CA SER A 303 -16.49 18.18 15.96
C SER A 303 -15.16 18.40 15.26
N PHE A 304 -15.26 18.70 13.97
CA PHE A 304 -14.15 19.10 13.12
C PHE A 304 -14.16 20.62 12.90
N LEU A 305 -12.98 21.23 12.80
CA LEU A 305 -12.83 22.63 12.44
C LEU A 305 -11.52 22.89 11.69
N ASN A 306 -11.49 24.03 10.98
CA ASN A 306 -10.29 24.57 10.37
C ASN A 306 -9.59 25.56 11.31
N THR A 307 -8.27 25.50 11.36
CA THR A 307 -7.41 26.35 12.22
C THR A 307 -6.14 26.78 11.46
N TYR A 308 -5.20 27.39 12.17
CA TYR A 308 -3.90 27.84 11.66
C TYR A 308 -2.89 28.00 12.81
N GLY A 309 -1.62 28.29 12.47
CA GLY A 309 -0.55 28.54 13.45
C GLY A 309 0.38 27.35 13.62
N ASN A 310 0.98 27.21 14.82
CA ASN A 310 1.84 26.06 15.12
C ASN A 310 1.07 24.97 15.87
N ALA A 311 1.25 23.71 15.47
CA ALA A 311 0.89 22.55 16.26
C ALA A 311 2.10 22.09 17.07
N LYS A 312 1.91 21.90 18.38
CA LYS A 312 2.97 21.52 19.33
C LYS A 312 2.59 20.27 20.10
N LEU A 313 3.57 19.42 20.38
CA LEU A 313 3.39 18.29 21.28
C LEU A 313 3.08 18.75 22.69
N VAL A 314 2.19 18.00 23.35
CA VAL A 314 1.88 18.17 24.78
C VAL A 314 2.38 17.00 25.63
N ILE A 315 2.96 15.98 25.00
CA ILE A 315 3.56 14.80 25.64
C ILE A 315 4.99 14.64 25.12
N GLU A 316 5.91 14.36 26.04
CA GLU A 316 7.31 14.06 25.72
C GLU A 316 7.47 12.61 25.25
N ASN A 317 8.33 12.39 24.25
CA ASN A 317 8.60 11.07 23.67
C ASN A 317 7.32 10.33 23.28
N ALA A 318 6.37 11.04 22.67
CA ALA A 318 5.09 10.48 22.25
C ALA A 318 5.33 9.19 21.45
N PHE A 319 4.72 8.09 21.88
CA PHE A 319 4.86 6.75 21.27
C PHE A 319 6.29 6.19 21.23
N GLY A 320 7.19 6.67 22.11
CA GLY A 320 8.60 6.28 22.11
C GLY A 320 9.44 6.96 21.02
N THR A 321 8.90 7.99 20.37
CA THR A 321 9.67 8.87 19.48
C THR A 321 10.68 9.71 20.29
N GLN A 322 11.57 10.43 19.60
CA GLN A 322 12.52 11.36 20.23
C GLN A 322 11.97 12.79 20.35
N LEU A 323 10.68 12.99 20.06
CA LEU A 323 10.08 14.31 19.99
C LEU A 323 9.88 14.89 21.40
N ALA A 324 10.30 16.13 21.59
CA ALA A 324 10.23 16.79 22.88
C ALA A 324 8.85 17.43 23.14
N ASN A 325 8.50 17.58 24.41
CA ASN A 325 7.34 18.40 24.78
C ASN A 325 7.50 19.85 24.27
N ASN A 326 6.42 20.47 23.81
CA ASN A 326 6.37 21.77 23.12
C ASN A 326 7.12 21.84 21.77
N GLU A 327 7.65 20.73 21.25
CA GLU A 327 8.22 20.71 19.91
C GLU A 327 7.13 21.01 18.86
N VAL A 328 7.44 21.88 17.91
CA VAL A 328 6.55 22.20 16.79
C VAL A 328 6.59 21.03 15.81
N VAL A 329 5.47 20.32 15.70
CA VAL A 329 5.33 19.20 14.76
C VAL A 329 4.79 19.63 13.42
N TYR A 330 4.10 20.77 13.35
CA TYR A 330 3.58 21.32 12.10
C TYR A 330 3.36 22.84 12.22
N THR A 331 3.54 23.57 11.12
CA THR A 331 3.19 24.99 10.99
C THR A 331 2.32 25.16 9.76
N GLY A 332 1.16 25.81 9.93
CA GLY A 332 0.22 26.02 8.83
C GLY A 332 -0.28 27.46 8.72
N GLU A 333 -0.71 27.82 7.52
CA GLU A 333 -0.95 29.21 7.10
C GLU A 333 -2.45 29.56 6.99
N GLY A 334 -3.34 28.57 7.09
CA GLY A 334 -4.78 28.81 7.08
C GLY A 334 -5.57 27.71 6.41
N SER A 335 -6.48 27.10 7.17
CA SER A 335 -7.32 25.93 6.80
C SER A 335 -6.77 24.58 7.24
N GLU A 336 -5.95 24.55 8.28
CA GLU A 336 -5.41 23.32 8.84
C GLU A 336 -6.45 22.57 9.65
N LYS A 337 -6.32 21.26 9.74
CA LYS A 337 -7.35 20.40 10.27
C LYS A 337 -7.18 20.25 11.79
N ALA A 338 -8.29 20.38 12.49
CA ALA A 338 -8.35 20.13 13.92
C ALA A 338 -9.68 19.49 14.30
N VAL A 339 -9.69 18.88 15.47
CA VAL A 339 -10.91 18.42 16.11
C VAL A 339 -11.07 19.05 17.50
N THR A 340 -12.28 18.96 18.02
CA THR A 340 -12.64 19.43 19.37
C THR A 340 -13.63 18.48 20.01
N THR A 341 -13.88 18.72 21.30
CA THR A 341 -14.86 17.96 22.09
C THR A 341 -14.56 16.46 22.04
N LEU A 342 -13.36 16.13 22.52
CA LEU A 342 -12.89 14.75 22.57
C LEU A 342 -13.72 13.90 23.53
N ASN A 343 -13.79 12.61 23.25
CA ASN A 343 -14.25 11.59 24.18
C ASN A 343 -13.37 11.63 25.45
N GLU A 344 -13.94 11.35 26.62
CA GLU A 344 -13.21 11.34 27.88
C GLU A 344 -12.07 10.31 27.94
N LYS A 345 -12.13 9.27 27.11
CA LYS A 345 -11.10 8.24 26.97
C LYS A 345 -10.01 8.61 25.97
N ALA A 346 -10.20 9.67 25.19
CA ALA A 346 -9.22 10.10 24.21
C ALA A 346 -8.07 10.86 24.89
N GLN A 347 -6.85 10.62 24.44
CA GLN A 347 -5.65 11.28 24.95
C GLN A 347 -5.11 12.26 23.91
N VAL A 348 -5.00 13.53 24.30
CA VAL A 348 -4.40 14.58 23.45
C VAL A 348 -2.89 14.35 23.36
N ILE A 349 -2.38 14.32 22.14
CA ILE A 349 -0.94 14.15 21.85
C ILE A 349 -0.31 15.50 21.46
N ALA A 350 -1.03 16.30 20.67
CA ALA A 350 -0.59 17.62 20.24
C ALA A 350 -1.76 18.59 20.06
N LEU A 351 -1.50 19.87 20.31
CA LEU A 351 -2.45 20.96 20.20
C LEU A 351 -1.96 22.03 19.24
N TRP A 352 -2.89 22.66 18.55
CA TRP A 352 -2.66 23.96 17.93
C TRP A 352 -2.51 25.05 19.01
N GLU A 353 -1.83 26.15 18.68
CA GLU A 353 -1.72 27.32 19.56
C GLU A 353 -3.09 27.93 19.97
N SER A 354 -4.13 27.69 19.16
CA SER A 354 -5.52 28.04 19.49
C SER A 354 -6.14 27.18 20.59
N GLY A 355 -5.50 26.07 20.97
CA GLY A 355 -6.01 25.06 21.91
C GLY A 355 -6.86 23.97 21.26
N SER A 356 -7.13 24.03 19.94
CA SER A 356 -7.79 22.93 19.22
C SER A 356 -6.85 21.73 19.06
N VAL A 357 -7.41 20.54 18.93
CA VAL A 357 -6.62 19.29 18.93
C VAL A 357 -6.02 19.06 17.55
N PHE A 358 -4.70 18.96 17.50
CA PHE A 358 -3.96 18.57 16.29
C PHE A 358 -3.88 17.05 16.17
N ALA A 359 -3.51 16.36 17.25
CA ALA A 359 -3.42 14.91 17.27
C ALA A 359 -3.92 14.32 18.58
N PHE A 360 -4.59 13.18 18.51
CA PHE A 360 -5.07 12.45 19.68
C PHE A 360 -5.06 10.93 19.42
N THR A 361 -5.15 10.16 20.49
CA THR A 361 -5.43 8.74 20.45
C THR A 361 -6.74 8.42 21.14
N HIS A 362 -7.40 7.35 20.72
CA HIS A 362 -8.63 6.85 21.33
C HIS A 362 -8.67 5.33 21.24
N GLU A 363 -9.06 4.66 22.32
CA GLU A 363 -9.26 3.22 22.35
C GLU A 363 -10.76 2.94 22.26
N TYR A 364 -11.14 2.01 21.38
CA TYR A 364 -12.51 1.60 21.16
C TYR A 364 -12.56 0.07 21.12
N ASP A 365 -13.23 -0.53 22.11
CA ASP A 365 -13.23 -1.96 22.36
C ASP A 365 -11.80 -2.53 22.40
N GLU A 366 -11.45 -3.43 21.47
CA GLU A 366 -10.11 -4.02 21.39
C GLU A 366 -9.15 -3.23 20.48
N GLY A 367 -9.68 -2.28 19.69
CA GLY A 367 -8.96 -1.54 18.68
C GLY A 367 -8.52 -0.14 19.12
N ARG A 368 -7.77 0.51 18.22
CA ARG A 368 -7.13 1.80 18.49
C ARG A 368 -7.20 2.74 17.31
N VAL A 369 -7.52 4.00 17.60
CA VAL A 369 -7.56 5.09 16.63
C VAL A 369 -6.50 6.12 16.97
N TYR A 370 -5.65 6.45 16.00
CA TYR A 370 -4.79 7.62 16.03
C TYR A 370 -5.25 8.64 14.98
N TYR A 371 -5.45 9.88 15.40
CA TYR A 371 -5.75 10.99 14.50
C TYR A 371 -4.64 12.02 14.48
N GLN A 372 -4.34 12.56 13.30
CA GLN A 372 -3.43 13.69 13.10
C GLN A 372 -3.98 14.71 12.08
N GLY A 373 -3.94 15.99 12.40
CA GLY A 373 -4.54 17.04 11.56
C GLY A 373 -3.86 17.22 10.21
N GLU A 374 -2.53 17.27 10.16
CA GLU A 374 -1.77 17.50 8.92
C GLU A 374 -0.43 16.75 8.95
N ILE A 375 0.17 16.56 7.78
CA ILE A 375 1.54 16.05 7.66
C ILE A 375 2.46 17.05 6.95
N HIS A 376 3.68 17.22 7.47
CA HIS A 376 4.72 18.00 6.78
C HIS A 376 5.70 17.06 6.06
N VAL A 377 5.61 17.01 4.73
CA VAL A 377 6.40 16.09 3.89
C VAL A 377 7.77 16.62 3.46
N GLY A 378 8.21 17.79 3.97
CA GLY A 378 9.43 18.46 3.52
C GLY A 378 9.27 19.06 2.12
N SER A 379 9.96 20.17 1.87
CA SER A 379 9.94 20.89 0.59
C SER A 379 10.75 20.17 -0.50
#